data_AF-A0A0Q7PKY5-F1
#
_entry.id   AF-A0A0Q7PKY5-F1
#
_cell.length_a   1.000
_cell.length_b   1.000
_cell.length_c   1.000
_cell.angle_alpha   90.00
_cell.angle_beta   90.00
_cell.angle_gamma   90.00
#
_symmetry.space_group_name_H-M   'P 1'
#
loop_
_entity.id
_entity.type
_entity.pdbx_description
1 polymer ?
#
loop_
_entity_poly.entity_id
_entity_poly.type
_entity_poly.pdbx_seq_one_letter_code
_entity_poly.pdbx_strand_id
1 'polypeptide(L)'
;MKHSSKWLHRATLAAFLVFIATGAAHAQATRTWVSGVGDDANPCSRTAPCKTFAGAISKTAAGGEISVLDPGGYGAVTITKSITITNEGGEAGILVPGTNGINVSAAATDRIVLRGLMIEGAGTGLNGIRVNSASQVVIENCLIQNFRGTTPSYGIYVAPSAGTVRVTVRNSIINANGAAAAGGGGGIGIKPSGNAYAIVDVDNVNLAHNNTGLFADGSFSNYSIWTTLSNSQVTGNLFDGVFARANTPGEVRAVVKNSTISGNGFSSTTAAGIQADGAAATVRMQGNTISVNKIGVLLSNSGTIYSYGGNIISGNANNGSFTSTQATQ
;
A
#
# COMPACT_ATOMS: atom_id res chain seq x y z
N MET A 1 -75.61 -52.03 39.07
CA MET A 1 -74.73 -53.21 38.88
C MET A 1 -74.23 -53.23 37.43
N LYS A 2 -72.89 -53.26 37.26
CA LYS A 2 -72.09 -53.82 36.13
C LYS A 2 -72.42 -53.33 34.70
N HIS A 3 -71.59 -52.47 34.07
CA HIS A 3 -70.32 -52.75 33.34
C HIS A 3 -70.49 -53.08 31.85
N SER A 4 -69.76 -52.33 30.99
CA SER A 4 -69.03 -52.72 29.75
C SER A 4 -69.24 -51.70 28.61
N SER A 5 -68.28 -50.79 28.34
CA SER A 5 -67.20 -50.83 27.31
C SER A 5 -67.72 -50.65 25.87
N LYS A 6 -67.28 -49.69 25.03
CA LYS A 6 -65.93 -49.45 24.48
C LYS A 6 -65.89 -48.15 23.61
N TRP A 7 -64.71 -47.51 23.59
CA TRP A 7 -64.10 -46.67 22.51
C TRP A 7 -64.72 -45.26 22.30
N LEU A 8 -64.00 -44.14 22.17
CA LEU A 8 -62.77 -43.87 21.41
C LEU A 8 -62.05 -42.60 21.95
N HIS A 9 -60.74 -42.52 21.70
CA HIS A 9 -59.76 -41.60 22.28
C HIS A 9 -59.68 -40.22 21.57
N ARG A 10 -59.17 -39.20 22.29
CA ARG A 10 -58.12 -38.20 21.88
C ARG A 10 -58.50 -36.72 22.13
N ALA A 11 -57.73 -36.06 23.00
CA ALA A 11 -57.14 -34.74 22.74
C ALA A 11 -56.07 -34.45 23.80
N THR A 12 -54.87 -34.96 23.58
CA THR A 12 -53.67 -34.72 24.38
C THR A 12 -53.12 -33.32 24.10
N LEU A 13 -52.90 -32.59 25.19
CA LEU A 13 -52.14 -31.36 25.31
C LEU A 13 -50.68 -31.58 24.88
N ALA A 14 -50.15 -30.82 23.92
CA ALA A 14 -48.72 -30.79 23.61
C ALA A 14 -48.31 -29.34 23.30
N ALA A 15 -47.80 -28.65 24.32
CA ALA A 15 -47.13 -27.36 24.19
C ALA A 15 -45.77 -27.59 23.52
N PHE A 16 -45.63 -27.15 22.27
CA PHE A 16 -44.37 -27.19 21.54
C PHE A 16 -43.57 -25.94 21.90
N LEU A 17 -42.61 -26.06 22.82
CA LEU A 17 -41.59 -25.05 23.08
C LEU A 17 -40.65 -24.98 21.87
N VAL A 18 -40.89 -24.00 21.00
CA VAL A 18 -39.94 -23.61 19.96
C VAL A 18 -38.79 -22.87 20.65
N PHE A 19 -37.71 -23.57 20.96
CA PHE A 19 -36.43 -22.95 21.27
C PHE A 19 -35.90 -22.32 19.97
N ILE A 20 -36.21 -21.03 19.79
CA ILE A 20 -35.51 -20.20 18.81
C ILE A 20 -34.08 -20.07 19.34
N ALA A 21 -33.17 -20.87 18.81
CA ALA A 21 -31.74 -20.59 18.93
C ALA A 21 -31.47 -19.31 18.13
N THR A 22 -31.68 -18.16 18.76
CA THR A 22 -31.06 -16.90 18.34
C THR A 22 -29.56 -17.13 18.48
N GLY A 23 -28.92 -17.57 17.40
CA GLY A 23 -27.46 -17.49 17.31
C GLY A 23 -27.09 -16.06 17.67
N ALA A 24 -26.35 -15.89 18.77
CA ALA A 24 -25.93 -14.56 19.20
C ALA A 24 -25.21 -13.93 18.02
N ALA A 25 -25.84 -12.95 17.38
CA ALA A 25 -25.13 -12.02 16.52
C ALA A 25 -24.21 -11.25 17.45
N HIS A 26 -23.02 -11.80 17.71
CA HIS A 26 -21.99 -11.08 18.42
C HIS A 26 -21.65 -9.87 17.56
N ALA A 27 -22.21 -8.72 17.94
CA ALA A 27 -21.85 -7.45 17.34
C ALA A 27 -20.33 -7.33 17.40
N GLN A 28 -19.70 -7.20 16.24
CA GLN A 28 -18.25 -7.00 16.19
C GLN A 28 -17.90 -5.72 16.95
N ALA A 29 -16.77 -5.74 17.64
CA ALA A 29 -16.35 -4.58 18.42
C ALA A 29 -15.96 -3.44 17.48
N THR A 30 -16.36 -2.20 17.81
CA THR A 30 -15.91 -1.01 17.06
C THR A 30 -14.44 -0.71 17.29
N ARG A 31 -13.86 -1.25 18.39
CA ARG A 31 -12.44 -1.20 18.68
C ARG A 31 -11.96 -2.53 19.26
N THR A 32 -10.84 -3.02 18.76
CA THR A 32 -10.13 -4.18 19.31
C THR A 32 -8.68 -3.85 19.58
N TRP A 33 -8.00 -4.71 20.34
CA TRP A 33 -6.61 -4.54 20.74
C TRP A 33 -5.77 -5.76 20.41
N VAL A 34 -4.51 -5.52 20.03
CA VAL A 34 -3.47 -6.54 19.92
C VAL A 34 -2.36 -6.33 20.95
N SER A 35 -1.76 -7.44 21.40
CA SER A 35 -0.68 -7.44 22.39
C SER A 35 0.33 -8.56 22.08
N GLY A 36 1.60 -8.30 22.35
CA GLY A 36 2.69 -9.26 22.24
C GLY A 36 2.53 -10.47 23.17
N VAL A 37 1.65 -10.40 24.17
CA VAL A 37 1.29 -11.51 25.05
C VAL A 37 -0.20 -11.90 24.95
N GLY A 38 -0.90 -11.42 23.92
CA GLY A 38 -2.30 -11.73 23.68
C GLY A 38 -2.55 -13.16 23.19
N ASP A 39 -3.82 -13.49 22.98
CA ASP A 39 -4.29 -14.77 22.43
C ASP A 39 -5.44 -14.50 21.45
N ASP A 40 -5.37 -15.06 20.24
CA ASP A 40 -6.41 -14.88 19.22
C ASP A 40 -7.74 -15.57 19.57
N ALA A 41 -7.79 -16.40 20.61
CA ALA A 41 -9.04 -16.89 21.20
C ALA A 41 -9.78 -15.80 22.00
N ASN A 42 -9.07 -14.79 22.51
CA ASN A 42 -9.66 -13.73 23.34
C ASN A 42 -10.69 -12.89 22.57
N PRO A 43 -11.61 -12.19 23.24
CA PRO A 43 -12.55 -11.25 22.58
C PRO A 43 -11.87 -10.03 21.92
N CYS A 44 -10.53 -9.94 21.95
CA CYS A 44 -9.73 -8.79 21.54
C CYS A 44 -10.13 -7.49 22.24
N SER A 45 -10.58 -7.57 23.50
CA SER A 45 -10.82 -6.40 24.33
C SER A 45 -9.50 -5.84 24.87
N ARG A 46 -9.53 -4.65 25.49
CA ARG A 46 -8.30 -4.06 26.05
C ARG A 46 -7.66 -4.91 27.15
N THR A 47 -8.46 -5.66 27.91
CA THR A 47 -7.99 -6.53 29.01
C THR A 47 -7.79 -7.99 28.60
N ALA A 48 -8.32 -8.37 27.44
CA ALA A 48 -8.09 -9.67 26.80
C ALA A 48 -7.79 -9.43 25.30
N PRO A 49 -6.59 -8.91 24.98
CA PRO A 49 -6.22 -8.55 23.62
C PRO A 49 -5.92 -9.79 22.77
N CYS A 50 -6.04 -9.64 21.46
CA CYS A 50 -5.64 -10.65 20.50
C CYS A 50 -4.13 -10.66 20.27
N LYS A 51 -3.59 -11.78 19.77
CA LYS A 51 -2.16 -11.91 19.51
C LYS A 51 -1.78 -11.31 18.16
N THR A 52 -2.66 -11.43 17.17
CA THR A 52 -2.36 -11.07 15.78
C THR A 52 -3.35 -10.06 15.21
N PHE A 53 -2.94 -9.34 14.17
CA PHE A 53 -3.84 -8.50 13.38
C PHE A 53 -4.94 -9.34 12.70
N ALA A 54 -4.63 -10.58 12.29
CA ALA A 54 -5.60 -11.51 11.70
C ALA A 54 -6.68 -11.93 12.72
N GLY A 55 -6.29 -12.20 13.97
CA GLY A 55 -7.23 -12.45 15.06
C GLY A 55 -8.11 -11.24 15.33
N ALA A 56 -7.51 -10.05 15.48
CA ALA A 56 -8.23 -8.82 15.78
C ALA A 56 -9.20 -8.38 14.67
N ILE A 57 -8.81 -8.44 13.40
CA ILE A 57 -9.67 -8.00 12.29
C ILE A 57 -10.92 -8.87 12.13
N SER A 58 -10.85 -10.16 12.52
CA SER A 58 -12.02 -11.05 12.51
C SER A 58 -13.12 -10.63 13.50
N LYS A 59 -12.73 -9.93 14.57
CA LYS A 59 -13.60 -9.49 15.68
C LYS A 59 -13.89 -7.99 15.68
N THR A 60 -13.27 -7.23 14.76
CA THR A 60 -13.49 -5.79 14.61
C THR A 60 -14.57 -5.52 13.56
N ALA A 61 -15.48 -4.60 13.85
CA ALA A 61 -16.53 -4.18 12.92
C ALA A 61 -15.93 -3.49 11.69
N ALA A 62 -16.65 -3.53 10.56
CA ALA A 62 -16.30 -2.67 9.43
C ALA A 62 -16.36 -1.19 9.85
N GLY A 63 -15.33 -0.42 9.48
CA GLY A 63 -15.12 0.96 9.93
C GLY A 63 -14.53 1.09 11.34
N GLY A 64 -14.28 -0.02 12.03
CA GLY A 64 -13.67 -0.03 13.37
C GLY A 64 -12.16 0.15 13.38
N GLU A 65 -11.58 0.08 14.58
CA GLU A 65 -10.15 0.26 14.84
C GLU A 65 -9.52 -0.95 15.53
N ILE A 66 -8.29 -1.29 15.12
CA ILE A 66 -7.39 -2.21 15.82
C ILE A 66 -6.24 -1.37 16.38
N SER A 67 -6.11 -1.33 17.70
CA SER A 67 -5.02 -0.61 18.38
C SER A 67 -3.96 -1.56 18.92
N VAL A 68 -2.70 -1.18 18.81
CA VAL A 68 -1.56 -1.90 19.40
C VAL A 68 -1.39 -1.46 20.86
N LEU A 69 -1.33 -2.42 21.79
CA LEU A 69 -1.28 -2.15 23.23
C LEU A 69 0.15 -2.04 23.79
N ASP A 70 1.08 -2.83 23.25
CA ASP A 70 2.47 -2.94 23.68
C ASP A 70 3.36 -3.24 22.46
N PRO A 71 4.70 -3.20 22.57
CA PRO A 71 5.58 -3.59 21.46
C PRO A 71 5.51 -5.09 21.14
N GLY A 72 5.44 -5.47 19.87
CA GLY A 72 5.51 -6.87 19.45
C GLY A 72 5.32 -7.13 17.96
N GLY A 73 5.39 -8.42 17.60
CA GLY A 73 5.06 -8.92 16.27
C GLY A 73 3.61 -9.40 16.19
N TYR A 74 2.86 -8.84 15.23
CA TYR A 74 1.41 -9.04 15.08
C TYR A 74 1.00 -9.80 13.81
N GLY A 75 1.99 -10.13 12.97
CA GLY A 75 1.81 -10.98 11.79
C GLY A 75 1.12 -10.28 10.62
N ALA A 76 1.11 -10.97 9.48
CA ALA A 76 0.48 -10.50 8.25
C ALA A 76 -1.06 -10.40 8.39
N VAL A 77 -1.69 -9.55 7.58
CA VAL A 77 -3.15 -9.41 7.57
C VAL A 77 -3.71 -9.13 6.17
N THR A 78 -4.86 -9.74 5.89
CA THR A 78 -5.67 -9.41 4.71
C THR A 78 -6.85 -8.55 5.15
N ILE A 79 -7.02 -7.39 4.52
CA ILE A 79 -8.04 -6.39 4.82
C ILE A 79 -9.08 -6.40 3.70
N THR A 80 -10.32 -6.75 4.05
CA THR A 80 -11.46 -6.86 3.12
C THR A 80 -12.63 -5.92 3.44
N LYS A 81 -12.43 -5.02 4.40
CA LYS A 81 -13.42 -4.04 4.88
C LYS A 81 -12.73 -2.77 5.33
N SER A 82 -13.50 -1.68 5.45
CA SER A 82 -13.00 -0.46 6.10
C SER A 82 -12.43 -0.78 7.49
N ILE A 83 -11.23 -0.31 7.79
CA ILE A 83 -10.54 -0.56 9.05
C ILE A 83 -9.44 0.47 9.29
N THR A 84 -9.21 0.83 10.55
CA THR A 84 -7.98 1.51 10.99
C THR A 84 -7.12 0.52 11.77
N ILE A 85 -5.85 0.37 11.41
CA ILE A 85 -4.83 -0.31 12.21
C ILE A 85 -3.83 0.74 12.63
N THR A 86 -3.73 0.98 13.94
CA THR A 86 -2.93 2.09 14.48
C THR A 86 -2.02 1.64 15.61
N ASN A 87 -0.80 2.15 15.57
CA ASN A 87 0.18 2.09 16.62
C ASN A 87 0.58 3.53 17.00
N GLU A 88 0.41 3.88 18.27
CA GLU A 88 0.73 5.22 18.80
C GLU A 88 2.06 5.24 19.57
N GLY A 89 2.70 4.09 19.78
CA GLY A 89 4.00 4.03 20.45
C GLY A 89 4.57 2.62 20.54
N GLY A 90 5.89 2.51 20.46
CA GLY A 90 6.58 1.21 20.47
C GLY A 90 6.51 0.50 19.12
N GLU A 91 6.79 -0.80 19.13
CA GLU A 91 6.91 -1.60 17.91
C GLU A 91 5.61 -2.30 17.52
N ALA A 92 5.12 -2.04 16.30
CA ALA A 92 4.04 -2.82 15.68
C ALA A 92 4.57 -3.59 14.47
N GLY A 93 5.23 -4.71 14.75
CA GLY A 93 6.01 -5.49 13.80
C GLY A 93 5.17 -6.43 12.94
N ILE A 94 5.47 -6.45 11.64
CA ILE A 94 5.01 -7.44 10.67
C ILE A 94 6.24 -8.00 9.96
N LEU A 95 6.69 -9.18 10.39
CA LEU A 95 7.83 -9.91 9.81
C LEU A 95 7.31 -10.99 8.85
N VAL A 96 7.65 -10.89 7.56
CA VAL A 96 7.07 -11.72 6.49
C VAL A 96 8.10 -12.23 5.48
N PRO A 97 8.84 -13.30 5.78
CA PRO A 97 9.66 -13.98 4.77
C PRO A 97 8.77 -14.67 3.72
N GLY A 98 9.07 -14.47 2.44
CA GLY A 98 8.42 -15.15 1.32
C GLY A 98 6.95 -14.83 1.06
N THR A 99 6.32 -13.90 1.78
CA THR A 99 4.90 -13.52 1.61
C THR A 99 4.69 -12.01 1.58
N ASN A 100 3.45 -11.56 1.39
CA ASN A 100 3.10 -10.14 1.56
C ASN A 100 2.83 -9.84 3.04
N GLY A 101 3.15 -8.62 3.49
CA GLY A 101 2.82 -8.13 4.84
C GLY A 101 1.33 -7.86 5.01
N ILE A 102 0.81 -6.91 4.23
CA ILE A 102 -0.60 -6.50 4.26
C ILE A 102 -1.18 -6.62 2.86
N ASN A 103 -2.28 -7.36 2.73
CA ASN A 103 -3.07 -7.39 1.49
C ASN A 103 -4.34 -6.58 1.68
N VAL A 104 -4.57 -5.56 0.86
CA VAL A 104 -5.82 -4.76 0.85
C VAL A 104 -6.64 -5.18 -0.36
N SER A 105 -7.82 -5.76 -0.10
CA SER A 105 -8.78 -6.24 -1.10
C SER A 105 -10.20 -5.96 -0.59
N ALA A 106 -10.48 -4.68 -0.36
CA ALA A 106 -11.73 -4.18 0.21
C ALA A 106 -12.66 -3.63 -0.87
N ALA A 107 -13.89 -3.29 -0.51
CA ALA A 107 -14.86 -2.73 -1.45
C ALA A 107 -14.42 -1.35 -1.98
N ALA A 108 -14.93 -0.94 -3.14
CA ALA A 108 -14.65 0.38 -3.72
C ALA A 108 -15.15 1.56 -2.88
N THR A 109 -15.96 1.30 -1.85
CA THR A 109 -16.45 2.27 -0.86
C THR A 109 -15.62 2.27 0.43
N ASP A 110 -14.71 1.32 0.60
CA ASP A 110 -14.00 1.13 1.86
C ASP A 110 -12.77 2.03 2.01
N ARG A 111 -12.55 2.50 3.24
CA ARG A 111 -11.39 3.29 3.64
C ARG A 111 -10.53 2.52 4.63
N ILE A 112 -9.23 2.45 4.33
CA ILE A 112 -8.23 1.76 5.15
C ILE A 112 -7.22 2.79 5.65
N VAL A 113 -6.87 2.72 6.92
CA VAL A 113 -5.81 3.53 7.54
C VAL A 113 -4.81 2.59 8.21
N LEU A 114 -3.54 2.73 7.84
CA LEU A 114 -2.40 2.00 8.40
C LEU A 114 -1.44 3.03 8.98
N ARG A 115 -1.24 3.00 10.30
CA ARG A 115 -0.43 4.00 11.00
C ARG A 115 0.56 3.38 11.97
N GLY A 116 1.81 3.84 11.92
CA GLY A 116 2.82 3.49 12.93
C GLY A 116 3.35 2.07 12.82
N LEU A 117 3.21 1.42 11.66
CA LEU A 117 3.56 0.02 11.47
C LEU A 117 5.01 -0.14 11.01
N MET A 118 5.67 -1.19 11.50
CA MET A 118 6.99 -1.63 11.03
C MET A 118 6.84 -2.94 10.25
N ILE A 119 7.11 -2.91 8.95
CA ILE A 119 6.89 -4.03 8.05
C ILE A 119 8.23 -4.45 7.44
N GLU A 120 8.63 -5.69 7.68
CA GLU A 120 9.96 -6.22 7.41
C GLU A 120 9.87 -7.49 6.55
N GLY A 121 10.50 -7.44 5.38
CA GLY A 121 10.49 -8.53 4.40
C GLY A 121 11.53 -9.64 4.65
N ALA A 122 12.44 -9.51 5.61
CA ALA A 122 13.50 -10.46 5.90
C ALA A 122 14.34 -10.86 4.68
N GLY A 123 14.48 -9.95 3.70
CA GLY A 123 15.24 -10.18 2.47
C GLY A 123 14.58 -11.13 1.45
N THR A 124 13.40 -11.68 1.72
CA THR A 124 12.70 -12.60 0.80
C THR A 124 11.21 -12.30 0.64
N GLY A 125 10.67 -11.39 1.44
CA GLY A 125 9.28 -10.95 1.38
C GLY A 125 8.91 -10.40 0.01
N LEU A 126 7.65 -10.63 -0.37
CA LEU A 126 7.12 -10.29 -1.68
C LEU A 126 6.74 -8.81 -1.75
N ASN A 127 5.77 -8.37 -0.94
CA ASN A 127 5.40 -6.95 -0.86
C ASN A 127 5.05 -6.54 0.57
N GLY A 128 5.45 -5.34 0.99
CA GLY A 128 5.08 -4.84 2.31
C GLY A 128 3.58 -4.60 2.43
N ILE A 129 3.06 -3.74 1.58
CA ILE A 129 1.62 -3.47 1.46
C ILE A 129 1.22 -3.64 0.00
N ARG A 130 0.33 -4.58 -0.28
CA ARG A 130 -0.26 -4.79 -1.61
C ARG A 130 -1.71 -4.30 -1.63
N VAL A 131 -1.99 -3.30 -2.45
CA VAL A 131 -3.31 -2.70 -2.62
C VAL A 131 -3.91 -3.17 -3.94
N ASN A 132 -4.90 -4.08 -3.86
CA ASN A 132 -5.65 -4.57 -5.01
C ASN A 132 -6.96 -3.82 -5.20
N SER A 133 -7.65 -3.44 -4.12
CA SER A 133 -8.90 -2.67 -4.19
C SER A 133 -9.22 -1.98 -2.86
N ALA A 134 -9.72 -0.75 -2.95
CA ALA A 134 -10.30 0.07 -1.88
C ALA A 134 -10.84 1.36 -2.50
N SER A 135 -11.65 2.14 -1.77
CA SER A 135 -11.84 3.55 -2.12
C SER A 135 -10.55 4.33 -1.86
N GLN A 136 -9.99 4.14 -0.67
CA GLN A 136 -8.81 4.85 -0.21
C GLN A 136 -7.97 4.02 0.77
N VAL A 137 -6.65 4.11 0.64
CA VAL A 137 -5.68 3.59 1.61
C VAL A 137 -4.79 4.73 2.07
N VAL A 138 -4.70 4.94 3.38
CA VAL A 138 -3.79 5.91 4.00
C VAL A 138 -2.71 5.15 4.75
N ILE A 139 -1.45 5.44 4.41
CA ILE A 139 -0.25 4.85 5.00
C ILE A 139 0.53 6.00 5.63
N GLU A 140 0.67 5.98 6.95
CA GLU A 140 1.18 7.12 7.72
C GLU A 140 2.16 6.67 8.81
N ASN A 141 3.30 7.35 8.92
CA ASN A 141 4.29 7.05 9.97
C ASN A 141 4.76 5.58 9.96
N CYS A 142 4.89 4.97 8.78
CA CYS A 142 5.29 3.56 8.66
C CYS A 142 6.77 3.43 8.28
N LEU A 143 7.38 2.32 8.70
CA LEU A 143 8.65 1.82 8.18
C LEU A 143 8.38 0.56 7.37
N ILE A 144 8.81 0.54 6.11
CA ILE A 144 8.63 -0.61 5.22
C ILE A 144 9.96 -0.95 4.55
N GLN A 145 10.51 -2.12 4.84
CA GLN A 145 11.87 -2.42 4.40
C GLN A 145 12.15 -3.89 4.07
N ASN A 146 13.21 -4.09 3.30
CA ASN A 146 13.82 -5.39 2.99
C ASN A 146 12.89 -6.39 2.28
N PHE A 147 11.91 -5.92 1.50
CA PHE A 147 11.13 -6.75 0.59
C PHE A 147 11.96 -7.05 -0.66
N ARG A 148 12.71 -8.16 -0.67
CA ARG A 148 13.65 -8.51 -1.75
C ARG A 148 13.36 -9.85 -2.43
N GLY A 149 12.10 -10.30 -2.41
CA GLY A 149 11.65 -11.47 -3.17
C GLY A 149 11.91 -11.33 -4.68
N THR A 150 12.12 -12.46 -5.37
CA THR A 150 12.58 -12.52 -6.78
C THR A 150 11.50 -12.24 -7.84
N THR A 151 10.22 -12.29 -7.47
CA THR A 151 9.13 -11.66 -8.25
C THR A 151 9.14 -10.16 -7.95
N PRO A 152 8.69 -9.26 -8.85
CA PRO A 152 8.71 -7.82 -8.59
C PRO A 152 8.17 -7.52 -7.19
N SER A 153 9.06 -7.08 -6.31
CA SER A 153 8.81 -6.94 -4.89
C SER A 153 8.87 -5.47 -4.52
N TYR A 154 7.85 -4.99 -3.82
CA TYR A 154 7.75 -3.58 -3.46
C TYR A 154 7.53 -3.39 -1.97
N GLY A 155 8.03 -2.28 -1.42
CA GLY A 155 7.56 -1.84 -0.12
C GLY A 155 6.04 -1.60 -0.15
N ILE A 156 5.57 -0.83 -1.13
CA ILE A 156 4.14 -0.61 -1.40
C ILE A 156 3.87 -0.94 -2.87
N TYR A 157 2.92 -1.84 -3.12
CA TYR A 157 2.46 -2.20 -4.46
C TYR A 157 1.00 -1.85 -4.66
N VAL A 158 0.71 -0.84 -5.47
CA VAL A 158 -0.64 -0.40 -5.84
C VAL A 158 -0.97 -0.99 -7.21
N ALA A 159 -1.76 -2.06 -7.22
CA ALA A 159 -2.05 -2.84 -8.42
C ALA A 159 -3.53 -3.19 -8.57
N PRO A 160 -4.42 -2.17 -8.68
CA PRO A 160 -5.83 -2.43 -8.91
C PRO A 160 -6.09 -2.93 -10.33
N SER A 161 -7.08 -3.82 -10.47
CA SER A 161 -7.51 -4.35 -11.77
C SER A 161 -8.84 -3.77 -12.27
N ALA A 162 -9.55 -3.03 -11.42
CA ALA A 162 -10.77 -2.31 -11.76
C ALA A 162 -11.00 -1.14 -10.80
N GLY A 163 -11.85 -0.19 -11.21
CA GLY A 163 -12.27 0.95 -10.39
C GLY A 163 -11.16 1.97 -10.14
N THR A 164 -11.41 2.90 -9.22
CA THR A 164 -10.45 3.94 -8.86
C THR A 164 -9.96 3.70 -7.44
N VAL A 165 -8.64 3.57 -7.28
CA VAL A 165 -8.00 3.46 -5.95
C VAL A 165 -7.18 4.70 -5.67
N ARG A 166 -7.42 5.30 -4.50
CA ARG A 166 -6.60 6.40 -3.97
C ARG A 166 -5.65 5.89 -2.88
N VAL A 167 -4.37 6.18 -2.99
CA VAL A 167 -3.39 5.88 -1.95
C VAL A 167 -2.70 7.16 -1.51
N THR A 168 -2.60 7.37 -0.20
CA THR A 168 -1.80 8.46 0.37
C THR A 168 -0.73 7.83 1.24
N VAL A 169 0.53 8.18 0.99
CA VAL A 169 1.68 7.76 1.78
C VAL A 169 2.32 9.01 2.37
N ARG A 170 2.44 9.07 3.68
CA ARG A 170 3.05 10.23 4.35
C ARG A 170 3.92 9.89 5.53
N ASN A 171 4.91 10.74 5.80
CA ASN A 171 5.78 10.67 6.97
C ASN A 171 6.40 9.27 7.16
N SER A 172 6.72 8.58 6.06
CA SER A 172 7.09 7.16 6.09
C SER A 172 8.50 6.95 5.53
N ILE A 173 9.14 5.87 5.96
CA ILE A 173 10.43 5.43 5.45
C ILE A 173 10.21 4.13 4.69
N ILE A 174 10.62 4.11 3.43
CA ILE A 174 10.49 2.96 2.54
C ILE A 174 11.88 2.65 1.99
N ASN A 175 12.53 1.64 2.57
CA ASN A 175 13.97 1.43 2.43
C ASN A 175 14.34 0.02 1.98
N ALA A 176 15.37 -0.12 1.14
CA ALA A 176 15.97 -1.41 0.80
C ALA A 176 15.01 -2.45 0.16
N ASN A 177 14.00 -1.99 -0.56
CA ASN A 177 13.00 -2.84 -1.22
C ASN A 177 13.31 -3.08 -2.71
N GLY A 178 12.84 -4.20 -3.24
CA GLY A 178 13.10 -4.68 -4.60
C GLY A 178 14.33 -5.57 -4.71
N ALA A 179 14.26 -6.53 -5.63
CA ALA A 179 15.36 -7.44 -5.95
C ALA A 179 16.19 -6.93 -7.14
N ALA A 180 17.51 -6.82 -6.94
CA ALA A 180 18.44 -6.29 -7.95
C ALA A 180 18.47 -7.12 -9.27
N ALA A 181 18.25 -8.43 -9.18
CA ALA A 181 18.43 -9.35 -10.32
C ALA A 181 17.35 -9.25 -11.42
N ALA A 182 16.24 -8.53 -11.19
CA ALA A 182 15.09 -8.57 -12.10
C ALA A 182 14.73 -7.22 -12.75
N GLY A 183 15.43 -6.12 -12.44
CA GLY A 183 15.03 -4.77 -12.92
C GLY A 183 13.58 -4.39 -12.55
N GLY A 184 12.97 -5.13 -11.62
CA GLY A 184 11.59 -5.01 -11.18
C GLY A 184 11.54 -4.96 -9.65
N GLY A 185 10.46 -4.40 -9.11
CA GLY A 185 10.39 -4.09 -7.68
C GLY A 185 10.94 -2.70 -7.33
N GLY A 186 10.88 -2.32 -6.05
CA GLY A 186 11.31 -1.01 -5.59
C GLY A 186 10.61 -0.54 -4.31
N GLY A 187 10.65 0.76 -4.04
CA GLY A 187 9.98 1.36 -2.89
C GLY A 187 8.47 1.34 -3.07
N ILE A 188 7.97 2.14 -4.01
CA ILE A 188 6.55 2.23 -4.36
C ILE A 188 6.37 1.86 -5.83
N GLY A 189 5.59 0.82 -6.10
CA GLY A 189 5.15 0.44 -7.44
C GLY A 189 3.67 0.75 -7.66
N ILE A 190 3.34 1.51 -8.69
CA ILE A 190 1.97 1.85 -9.09
C ILE A 190 1.74 1.24 -10.46
N LYS A 191 1.04 0.11 -10.50
CA LYS A 191 0.86 -0.72 -11.70
C LYS A 191 -0.58 -1.23 -11.80
N PRO A 192 -1.56 -0.34 -12.03
CA PRO A 192 -2.91 -0.78 -12.37
C PRO A 192 -2.92 -1.63 -13.64
N SER A 193 -3.92 -2.48 -13.75
CA SER A 193 -4.19 -3.26 -14.95
C SER A 193 -5.64 -3.12 -15.40
N GLY A 194 -5.93 -3.39 -16.68
CA GLY A 194 -7.29 -3.39 -17.19
C GLY A 194 -7.93 -2.00 -17.05
N ASN A 195 -9.12 -1.93 -16.46
CA ASN A 195 -9.91 -0.69 -16.41
C ASN A 195 -9.75 0.09 -15.10
N ALA A 196 -8.54 0.07 -14.52
CA ALA A 196 -8.28 0.68 -13.21
C ALA A 196 -7.60 2.05 -13.29
N TYR A 197 -8.04 2.96 -12.44
CA TYR A 197 -7.36 4.22 -12.14
C TYR A 197 -6.61 4.11 -10.82
N ALA A 198 -5.37 4.58 -10.79
CA ALA A 198 -4.58 4.71 -9.58
C ALA A 198 -4.20 6.18 -9.36
N ILE A 199 -4.57 6.71 -8.20
CA ILE A 199 -4.18 8.06 -7.76
C ILE A 199 -3.35 7.92 -6.50
N VAL A 200 -2.08 8.31 -6.55
CA VAL A 200 -1.13 8.08 -5.45
C VAL A 200 -0.42 9.37 -5.06
N ASP A 201 -0.64 9.82 -3.84
CA ASP A 201 0.01 10.97 -3.24
C ASP A 201 1.08 10.51 -2.25
N VAL A 202 2.30 11.02 -2.39
CA VAL A 202 3.48 10.67 -1.60
C VAL A 202 4.08 11.96 -1.05
N ASP A 203 3.96 12.18 0.24
CA ASP A 203 4.36 13.44 0.89
C ASP A 203 5.23 13.21 2.14
N ASN A 204 6.35 13.91 2.24
CA ASN A 204 7.29 13.75 3.35
C ASN A 204 7.71 12.27 3.56
N VAL A 205 8.11 11.61 2.48
CA VAL A 205 8.54 10.20 2.48
C VAL A 205 10.03 10.10 2.14
N ASN A 206 10.72 9.16 2.78
CA ASN A 206 12.07 8.77 2.41
C ASN A 206 12.05 7.46 1.61
N LEU A 207 12.29 7.55 0.29
CA LEU A 207 12.43 6.43 -0.65
C LEU A 207 13.92 6.16 -0.87
N ALA A 208 14.52 5.37 0.02
CA ALA A 208 15.97 5.16 0.08
C ALA A 208 16.40 3.73 -0.28
N HIS A 209 17.53 3.58 -0.99
CA HIS A 209 18.20 2.29 -1.24
C HIS A 209 17.29 1.19 -1.83
N ASN A 210 16.19 1.57 -2.47
CA ASN A 210 15.33 0.63 -3.16
C ASN A 210 15.91 0.30 -4.53
N ASN A 211 15.32 -0.67 -5.23
CA ASN A 211 15.67 -0.92 -6.61
C ASN A 211 15.31 0.29 -7.49
N THR A 212 14.01 0.62 -7.55
CA THR A 212 13.50 1.91 -8.04
C THR A 212 12.80 2.61 -6.88
N GLY A 213 12.92 3.93 -6.74
CA GLY A 213 12.28 4.66 -5.64
C GLY A 213 10.75 4.65 -5.77
N LEU A 214 10.24 5.40 -6.75
CA LEU A 214 8.83 5.45 -7.15
C LEU A 214 8.70 5.03 -8.62
N PHE A 215 7.92 3.98 -8.89
CA PHE A 215 7.68 3.49 -10.24
C PHE A 215 6.18 3.51 -10.57
N ALA A 216 5.76 4.44 -11.44
CA ALA A 216 4.44 4.44 -12.05
C ALA A 216 4.51 3.82 -13.46
N ASP A 217 3.83 2.70 -13.66
CA ASP A 217 3.82 1.96 -14.93
C ASP A 217 2.39 1.78 -15.44
N GLY A 218 1.99 2.60 -16.40
CA GLY A 218 0.69 2.57 -17.05
C GLY A 218 0.59 1.51 -18.16
N SER A 219 1.66 0.78 -18.47
CA SER A 219 1.75 -0.08 -19.66
C SER A 219 0.72 -1.22 -19.73
N PHE A 220 0.07 -1.55 -18.62
CA PHE A 220 -0.91 -2.64 -18.52
C PHE A 220 -2.33 -2.14 -18.22
N SER A 221 -2.53 -0.82 -18.14
CA SER A 221 -3.82 -0.19 -17.87
C SER A 221 -4.41 0.47 -19.12
N ASN A 222 -5.73 0.54 -19.19
CA ASN A 222 -6.46 1.32 -20.17
C ASN A 222 -6.68 2.78 -19.73
N TYR A 223 -6.24 3.14 -18.53
CA TYR A 223 -6.52 4.43 -17.90
C TYR A 223 -5.29 5.03 -17.23
N SER A 224 -5.42 6.29 -16.82
CA SER A 224 -4.30 7.07 -16.30
C SER A 224 -3.91 6.70 -14.87
N ILE A 225 -2.61 6.73 -14.61
CA ILE A 225 -2.02 6.83 -13.27
C ILE A 225 -1.75 8.31 -13.00
N TRP A 226 -2.25 8.83 -11.88
CA TRP A 226 -1.88 10.14 -11.39
C TRP A 226 -1.07 9.98 -10.11
N THR A 227 0.15 10.52 -10.10
CA THR A 227 0.98 10.46 -8.91
C THR A 227 1.65 11.79 -8.60
N THR A 228 1.68 12.13 -7.32
CA THR A 228 2.38 13.31 -6.81
C THR A 228 3.41 12.86 -5.79
N LEU A 229 4.64 13.32 -5.95
CA LEU A 229 5.70 13.22 -4.96
C LEU A 229 6.05 14.63 -4.48
N SER A 230 5.86 14.92 -3.21
CA SER A 230 6.18 16.21 -2.60
C SER A 230 6.98 16.11 -1.32
N ASN A 231 7.81 17.13 -1.06
CA ASN A 231 8.53 17.29 0.21
C ASN A 231 9.31 16.04 0.62
N SER A 232 9.79 15.26 -0.35
CA SER A 232 10.29 13.90 -0.14
C SER A 232 11.76 13.77 -0.53
N GLN A 233 12.38 12.68 -0.08
CA GLN A 233 13.75 12.32 -0.43
C GLN A 233 13.75 11.00 -1.20
N VAL A 234 14.33 10.99 -2.40
CA VAL A 234 14.48 9.82 -3.25
C VAL A 234 15.96 9.58 -3.46
N THR A 235 16.54 8.68 -2.66
CA THR A 235 17.99 8.62 -2.49
C THR A 235 18.59 7.23 -2.65
N GLY A 236 19.73 7.14 -3.32
CA GLY A 236 20.53 5.91 -3.35
C GLY A 236 19.83 4.71 -3.97
N ASN A 237 18.79 4.92 -4.80
CA ASN A 237 18.10 3.80 -5.46
C ASN A 237 18.97 3.23 -6.59
N LEU A 238 19.00 1.90 -6.72
CA LEU A 238 19.93 1.21 -7.62
C LEU A 238 19.69 1.57 -9.10
N PHE A 239 18.42 1.63 -9.49
CA PHE A 239 17.91 2.10 -10.77
C PHE A 239 17.29 3.48 -10.58
N ASP A 240 16.16 3.76 -11.22
CA ASP A 240 15.58 5.09 -11.22
C ASP A 240 15.15 5.57 -9.85
N GLY A 241 15.29 6.88 -9.60
CA GLY A 241 14.67 7.51 -8.45
C GLY A 241 13.16 7.54 -8.62
N VAL A 242 12.71 8.27 -9.64
CA VAL A 242 11.31 8.34 -10.07
C VAL A 242 11.21 7.87 -11.51
N PHE A 243 10.37 6.87 -11.77
CA PHE A 243 10.16 6.32 -13.09
C PHE A 243 8.69 6.39 -13.48
N ALA A 244 8.38 7.16 -14.52
CA ALA A 244 7.09 7.15 -15.20
C ALA A 244 7.23 6.41 -16.53
N ARG A 245 6.53 5.28 -16.68
CA ARG A 245 6.45 4.53 -17.94
C ARG A 245 5.00 4.38 -18.39
N ALA A 246 4.72 4.59 -19.67
CA ALA A 246 3.37 4.42 -20.21
C ALA A 246 3.38 3.98 -21.67
N ASN A 247 2.45 3.09 -22.01
CA ASN A 247 2.10 2.72 -23.38
C ASN A 247 0.61 2.97 -23.58
N THR A 248 0.22 3.58 -24.71
CA THR A 248 -1.18 3.80 -25.08
C THR A 248 -1.95 2.47 -25.09
N PRO A 249 -3.19 2.41 -24.56
CA PRO A 249 -4.01 3.52 -24.05
C PRO A 249 -3.69 4.00 -22.62
N GLY A 250 -2.85 3.30 -21.87
CA GLY A 250 -2.43 3.71 -20.54
C GLY A 250 -1.62 5.01 -20.52
N GLU A 251 -1.79 5.80 -19.48
CA GLU A 251 -1.12 7.09 -19.31
C GLU A 251 -0.50 7.21 -17.92
N VAL A 252 0.62 7.91 -17.82
CA VAL A 252 1.19 8.31 -16.52
C VAL A 252 1.33 9.82 -16.46
N ARG A 253 0.69 10.43 -15.46
CA ARG A 253 0.85 11.84 -15.09
C ARG A 253 1.49 11.93 -13.72
N ALA A 254 2.79 12.21 -13.69
CA ALA A 254 3.53 12.40 -12.47
C ALA A 254 3.79 13.90 -12.20
N VAL A 255 3.73 14.28 -10.93
CA VAL A 255 4.19 15.59 -10.43
C VAL A 255 5.26 15.32 -9.38
N VAL A 256 6.41 15.96 -9.51
CA VAL A 256 7.50 15.88 -8.52
C VAL A 256 7.82 17.31 -8.09
N LYS A 257 7.64 17.62 -6.81
CA LYS A 257 7.86 18.98 -6.30
C LYS A 257 8.57 19.05 -4.97
N ASN A 258 9.35 20.10 -4.75
CA ASN A 258 10.00 20.41 -3.47
C ASN A 258 10.73 19.20 -2.86
N SER A 259 11.32 18.37 -3.71
CA SER A 259 11.91 17.10 -3.30
C SER A 259 13.39 17.04 -3.65
N THR A 260 14.12 16.17 -2.95
CA THR A 260 15.53 15.88 -3.26
C THR A 260 15.62 14.51 -3.94
N ILE A 261 16.18 14.48 -5.14
CA ILE A 261 16.40 13.27 -5.93
C ILE A 261 17.90 13.12 -6.13
N SER A 262 18.54 12.20 -5.40
CA SER A 262 20.00 12.10 -5.39
C SER A 262 20.57 10.69 -5.31
N GLY A 263 21.72 10.45 -5.94
CA GLY A 263 22.43 9.18 -5.81
C GLY A 263 21.75 8.01 -6.51
N ASN A 264 20.85 8.25 -7.48
CA ASN A 264 20.09 7.19 -8.14
C ASN A 264 20.70 6.76 -9.48
N GLY A 265 20.39 5.53 -9.90
CA GLY A 265 20.55 5.07 -11.29
C GLY A 265 21.89 4.40 -11.61
N PHE A 266 22.76 4.13 -10.64
CA PHE A 266 24.11 3.63 -10.92
C PHE A 266 24.17 2.17 -11.41
N SER A 267 23.10 1.38 -11.24
CA SER A 267 23.02 -0.02 -11.66
C SER A 267 22.64 -0.24 -13.13
N SER A 268 22.32 0.81 -13.90
CA SER A 268 21.96 0.70 -15.33
C SER A 268 22.48 1.91 -16.12
N THR A 269 22.85 1.75 -17.39
CA THR A 269 23.24 2.89 -18.26
C THR A 269 22.08 3.78 -18.66
N THR A 270 20.84 3.31 -18.48
CA THR A 270 19.62 3.99 -18.91
C THR A 270 18.70 4.34 -17.73
N ALA A 271 19.24 4.41 -16.51
CA ALA A 271 18.51 4.82 -15.32
C ALA A 271 18.90 6.25 -14.90
N ALA A 272 17.95 6.96 -14.29
CA ALA A 272 18.07 8.37 -13.96
C ALA A 272 17.53 8.71 -12.55
N GLY A 273 17.77 9.94 -12.10
CA GLY A 273 17.04 10.50 -10.98
C GLY A 273 15.54 10.54 -11.28
N ILE A 274 15.18 11.08 -12.44
CA ILE A 274 13.79 11.10 -12.94
C ILE A 274 13.77 10.68 -14.40
N GLN A 275 12.98 9.64 -14.72
CA GLN A 275 12.79 9.15 -16.08
C GLN A 275 11.32 9.18 -16.51
N ALA A 276 11.08 9.62 -17.76
CA ALA A 276 9.82 9.47 -18.47
C ALA A 276 10.03 8.61 -19.73
N ASP A 277 9.30 7.50 -19.83
CA ASP A 277 9.44 6.50 -20.90
C ASP A 277 8.08 6.22 -21.56
N GLY A 278 7.97 6.57 -22.84
CA GLY A 278 6.78 6.37 -23.65
C GLY A 278 5.95 7.65 -23.85
N ALA A 279 5.32 7.80 -25.01
CA ALA A 279 4.63 9.03 -25.42
C ALA A 279 3.48 9.47 -24.48
N ALA A 280 2.91 8.53 -23.72
CA ALA A 280 1.86 8.79 -22.73
C ALA A 280 2.41 8.98 -21.30
N ALA A 281 3.73 9.04 -21.11
CA ALA A 281 4.38 9.33 -19.85
C ALA A 281 4.75 10.82 -19.77
N THR A 282 4.16 11.51 -18.82
CA THR A 282 4.43 12.94 -18.55
C THR A 282 4.83 13.13 -17.10
N VAL A 283 5.97 13.79 -16.87
CA VAL A 283 6.41 14.24 -15.55
C VAL A 283 6.44 15.77 -15.51
N ARG A 284 5.90 16.37 -14.45
CA ARG A 284 5.92 17.82 -14.20
C ARG A 284 6.72 18.11 -12.94
N MET A 285 7.61 19.09 -12.99
CA MET A 285 8.62 19.30 -11.96
C MET A 285 8.69 20.74 -11.49
N GLN A 286 8.77 20.94 -10.17
CA GLN A 286 8.91 22.27 -9.57
C GLN A 286 9.77 22.23 -8.30
N GLY A 287 10.72 23.16 -8.15
CA GLY A 287 11.40 23.34 -6.84
C GLY A 287 12.25 22.16 -6.37
N ASN A 288 12.69 21.26 -7.26
CA ASN A 288 13.44 20.06 -6.86
C ASN A 288 14.95 20.27 -6.88
N THR A 289 15.67 19.53 -6.04
CA THR A 289 17.13 19.37 -6.14
C THR A 289 17.45 17.99 -6.72
N ILE A 290 18.13 17.95 -7.86
CA ILE A 290 18.44 16.74 -8.62
C ILE A 290 19.94 16.67 -8.85
N SER A 291 20.62 15.88 -8.02
CA SER A 291 22.08 15.87 -7.98
C SER A 291 22.67 14.51 -7.72
N VAL A 292 23.92 14.28 -8.13
CA VAL A 292 24.64 13.02 -7.86
C VAL A 292 23.92 11.78 -8.42
N ASN A 293 23.01 11.94 -9.38
CA ASN A 293 22.44 10.81 -10.10
C ASN A 293 23.33 10.43 -11.28
N LYS A 294 23.18 9.20 -11.78
CA LYS A 294 23.85 8.81 -13.03
C LYS A 294 23.40 9.68 -14.20
N ILE A 295 22.10 9.75 -14.41
CA ILE A 295 21.45 10.73 -15.28
C ILE A 295 20.52 11.55 -14.40
N GLY A 296 20.54 12.88 -14.45
CA GLY A 296 19.63 13.72 -13.67
C GLY A 296 18.19 13.51 -14.13
N VAL A 297 17.94 13.84 -15.40
CA VAL A 297 16.64 13.73 -16.06
C VAL A 297 16.78 12.97 -17.38
N LEU A 298 15.93 11.96 -17.61
CA LEU A 298 15.98 11.12 -18.81
C LEU A 298 14.61 11.04 -19.49
N LEU A 299 14.60 11.29 -20.79
CA LEU A 299 13.43 11.13 -21.65
C LEU A 299 13.70 9.95 -22.60
N SER A 300 12.76 9.04 -22.73
CA SER A 300 12.87 7.85 -23.58
C SER A 300 11.55 7.61 -24.30
N ASN A 301 11.62 7.07 -25.53
CA ASN A 301 10.43 6.70 -26.32
C ASN A 301 9.33 7.79 -26.37
N SER A 302 9.76 9.05 -26.56
CA SER A 302 8.88 10.23 -26.59
C SER A 302 8.20 10.60 -25.27
N GLY A 303 8.67 10.08 -24.13
CA GLY A 303 8.28 10.56 -22.80
C GLY A 303 8.61 12.03 -22.61
N THR A 304 7.80 12.72 -21.81
CA THR A 304 7.91 14.17 -21.63
C THR A 304 8.15 14.57 -20.18
N ILE A 305 9.03 15.55 -19.97
CA ILE A 305 9.36 16.11 -18.66
C ILE A 305 9.33 17.63 -18.75
N TYR A 306 8.42 18.26 -18.02
CA TYR A 306 8.23 19.70 -17.98
C TYR A 306 8.75 20.30 -16.67
N SER A 307 9.47 21.42 -16.78
CA SER A 307 9.84 22.24 -15.63
C SER A 307 8.86 23.41 -15.48
N TYR A 308 8.37 23.62 -14.26
CA TYR A 308 7.61 24.79 -13.83
C TYR A 308 8.45 25.78 -13.00
N GLY A 309 9.78 25.65 -13.08
CA GLY A 309 10.73 26.54 -12.40
C GLY A 309 11.21 26.03 -11.04
N GLY A 310 12.29 26.64 -10.54
CA GLY A 310 12.90 26.34 -9.24
C GLY A 310 13.65 25.01 -9.13
N ASN A 311 13.80 24.27 -10.23
CA ASN A 311 14.54 23.00 -10.23
C ASN A 311 16.05 23.26 -10.37
N ILE A 312 16.85 22.63 -9.51
CA ILE A 312 18.31 22.61 -9.55
C ILE A 312 18.75 21.24 -10.08
N ILE A 313 19.39 21.22 -11.25
CA ILE A 313 19.97 20.00 -11.83
C ILE A 313 21.48 20.20 -11.96
N SER A 314 22.25 19.61 -11.06
CA SER A 314 23.70 19.81 -11.02
C SER A 314 24.41 18.64 -10.35
N GLY A 315 25.68 18.43 -10.67
CA GLY A 315 26.49 17.37 -10.06
C GLY A 315 26.03 15.95 -10.38
N ASN A 316 25.22 15.74 -11.42
CA ASN A 316 24.93 14.42 -11.97
C ASN A 316 26.05 14.02 -12.95
N ALA A 317 26.27 12.72 -13.18
CA ALA A 317 27.25 12.30 -14.19
C ALA A 317 26.83 12.74 -15.60
N ASN A 318 25.52 12.76 -15.86
CA ASN A 318 24.89 13.49 -16.95
C ASN A 318 23.66 14.22 -16.41
N ASN A 319 23.52 15.54 -16.59
CA ASN A 319 22.34 16.25 -16.09
C ASN A 319 21.05 15.91 -16.86
N GLY A 320 21.16 15.60 -18.14
CA GLY A 320 20.01 15.50 -19.03
C GLY A 320 19.37 16.86 -19.31
N SER A 321 18.16 16.86 -19.87
CA SER A 321 17.43 18.09 -20.22
C SER A 321 15.92 17.86 -20.21
N PHE A 322 15.16 18.91 -19.91
CA PHE A 322 13.70 18.88 -19.98
C PHE A 322 13.18 18.89 -21.42
N THR A 323 11.93 18.47 -21.62
CA THR A 323 11.20 18.72 -22.88
C THR A 323 11.04 20.22 -23.10
N SER A 324 10.57 20.93 -22.08
CA SER A 324 10.47 22.40 -22.07
C SER A 324 10.33 22.93 -20.66
N THR A 325 10.57 24.23 -20.50
CA THR A 325 10.21 24.98 -19.29
C THR A 325 8.93 25.75 -19.59
N GLN A 326 7.85 25.50 -18.84
CA GLN A 326 6.57 26.17 -19.03
C GLN A 326 6.42 27.32 -18.02
N ALA A 327 5.80 28.42 -18.46
CA ALA A 327 5.43 29.51 -17.58
C ALA A 327 4.37 29.04 -16.56
N THR A 328 4.52 29.45 -15.32
CA THR A 328 3.47 29.31 -14.30
C THR A 328 2.30 30.23 -14.67
N GLN A 329 1.12 29.66 -14.91
CA GLN A 329 -0.12 30.43 -15.11
C GLN A 329 -0.71 30.85 -13.78
#